data_AF-A0A4Z1IS89-F1
#
_entry.id   AF-A0A4Z1IS89-F1
#
_cell.length_a   1.000
_cell.length_b   1.000
_cell.length_c   1.000
_cell.angle_alpha   90.00
_cell.angle_beta   90.00
_cell.angle_gamma   90.00
#
_symmetry.space_group_name_H-M   'P 1'
#
loop_
_entity.id
_entity.type
_entity.pdbx_description
1 polymer ?
#
loop_
_entity_poly.entity_id
_entity_poly.type
_entity_poly.pdbx_seq_one_letter_code
_entity_poly.pdbx_strand_id
1 'polypeptide(L)'
;MDLLQPTGDIVKGFKLTIYRDTITVDVDEVSYHIHENLLRKDMNFLSIFESHGLFSVDEEPDVFDAFVQWLYARPLIKEPSIEVALKLWTFGHRISCRKLQNCVMDYIQDYYLFHR
;
A
#
# COMPACT_ATOMS: atom_id res chain seq x y z
N MET A 1 50.79 23.44 10.32
CA MET A 1 50.69 24.60 9.42
C MET A 1 50.88 24.03 8.02
N ASP A 2 49.92 24.01 7.11
CA ASP A 2 48.71 24.83 6.96
C ASP A 2 47.53 24.02 6.37
N LEU A 3 46.33 24.51 6.71
CA LEU A 3 45.04 24.21 6.09
C LEU A 3 44.94 24.86 4.71
N LEU A 4 44.25 24.21 3.77
CA LEU A 4 43.25 24.81 2.87
C LEU A 4 42.47 23.71 2.13
N GLN A 5 41.12 23.78 2.21
CA GLN A 5 40.14 22.93 1.52
C GLN A 5 39.77 23.50 0.12
N PRO A 6 38.62 23.14 -0.51
CA PRO A 6 38.49 22.19 -1.61
C PRO A 6 38.11 22.86 -2.96
N THR A 7 38.20 22.15 -4.08
CA THR A 7 37.41 22.48 -5.29
C THR A 7 36.96 21.18 -5.95
N GLY A 8 35.64 21.02 -6.06
CA GLY A 8 35.02 19.88 -6.70
C GLY A 8 34.84 20.10 -8.19
N ASP A 9 34.65 18.99 -8.91
CA ASP A 9 33.80 18.95 -10.09
C ASP A 9 33.11 17.59 -10.18
N ILE A 10 31.80 17.67 -10.41
CA ILE A 10 30.82 16.58 -10.31
C ILE A 10 30.70 15.90 -11.67
N VAL A 11 30.86 14.57 -11.72
CA VAL A 11 30.38 13.76 -12.84
C VAL A 11 29.44 12.67 -12.32
N LYS A 12 28.14 13.00 -12.43
CA LYS A 12 26.93 12.18 -12.30
C LYS A 12 27.13 10.73 -11.84
N GLY A 13 27.02 10.54 -10.53
CA GLY A 13 26.89 9.21 -9.93
C GLY A 13 25.65 8.48 -10.42
N PHE A 14 25.83 7.24 -10.86
CA PHE A 14 24.76 6.26 -10.81
C PHE A 14 24.40 6.06 -9.34
N LYS A 15 23.32 6.72 -8.89
CA LYS A 15 22.73 6.45 -7.58
C LYS A 15 21.97 5.13 -7.69
N LEU A 16 22.66 4.01 -7.44
CA LEU A 16 22.01 2.74 -7.16
C LEU A 16 21.28 2.88 -5.82
N THR A 17 20.05 3.39 -5.85
CA THR A 17 19.16 3.37 -4.69
C THR A 17 18.68 1.93 -4.53
N ILE A 18 19.22 1.21 -3.54
CA ILE A 18 18.78 -0.14 -3.20
C ILE A 18 17.38 0.00 -2.56
N TYR A 19 16.32 -0.38 -3.29
CA TYR A 19 14.95 -0.45 -2.78
C TYR A 19 14.72 -1.78 -2.04
N ARG A 20 15.27 -1.94 -0.83
CA ARG A 20 15.05 -3.16 -0.02
C ARG A 20 14.15 -2.95 1.19
N ASP A 21 13.26 -1.96 1.13
CA ASP A 21 12.34 -1.68 2.23
C ASP A 21 10.98 -2.34 1.92
N THR A 22 10.93 -3.66 2.11
CA THR A 22 9.67 -4.41 2.18
C THR A 22 9.29 -4.62 3.63
N ILE A 23 8.02 -4.37 3.96
CA ILE A 23 7.43 -4.62 5.27
C ILE A 23 6.69 -5.96 5.20
N THR A 24 6.86 -6.77 6.24
CA THR A 24 6.02 -7.93 6.48
C THR A 24 4.78 -7.49 7.24
N VAL A 25 3.59 -7.79 6.71
CA VAL A 25 2.30 -7.56 7.36
C VAL A 25 1.62 -8.89 7.61
N ASP A 26 1.32 -9.18 8.86
CA ASP A 26 0.62 -10.40 9.27
C ASP A 26 -0.89 -10.14 9.32
N VAL A 27 -1.66 -10.98 8.64
CA VAL A 27 -3.11 -10.92 8.52
C VAL A 27 -3.64 -12.32 8.77
N ASP A 28 -4.21 -12.53 9.95
CA ASP A 28 -4.58 -13.85 10.46
C ASP A 28 -3.39 -14.84 10.38
N GLU A 29 -3.53 -15.99 9.70
CA GLU A 29 -2.46 -16.98 9.52
C GLU A 29 -1.58 -16.72 8.27
N VAL A 30 -1.73 -15.57 7.60
CA VAL A 30 -1.05 -15.24 6.33
C VAL A 30 -0.14 -14.02 6.49
N SER A 31 1.09 -14.12 5.99
CA SER A 31 2.04 -12.99 5.94
C SER A 31 2.21 -12.44 4.52
N TYR A 32 2.21 -11.12 4.40
CA TYR A 32 2.38 -10.39 3.15
C TYR A 32 3.68 -9.58 3.15
N HIS A 33 4.42 -9.60 2.04
CA HIS A 33 5.62 -8.77 1.87
C HIS A 33 5.31 -7.62 0.90
N ILE A 34 5.23 -6.39 1.42
CA ILE A 34 4.78 -5.22 0.68
C ILE A 34 5.88 -4.17 0.66
N HIS A 35 6.13 -3.54 -0.49
CA HIS A 35 7.06 -2.42 -0.55
C HIS A 35 6.54 -1.24 0.29
N GLU A 36 7.35 -0.78 1.23
CA GLU A 36 7.00 0.25 2.22
C GLU A 36 6.50 1.55 1.57
N ASN A 37 7.11 1.93 0.45
CA ASN A 37 6.72 3.13 -0.29
C ASN A 37 5.26 3.09 -0.78
N LEU A 38 4.68 1.91 -1.01
CA LEU A 38 3.28 1.77 -1.38
C LEU A 38 2.36 2.05 -0.18
N LEU A 39 2.76 1.59 1.01
CA LEU A 39 2.02 1.78 2.27
C LEU A 39 2.13 3.20 2.83
N ARG A 40 3.15 3.97 2.43
CA ARG A 40 3.30 5.40 2.77
C ARG A 40 2.52 6.33 1.85
N LYS A 41 2.11 5.86 0.68
CA LYS A 41 1.58 6.71 -0.37
C LYS A 41 0.07 6.92 -0.20
N ASP A 42 -0.33 8.17 0.02
CA ASP A 42 -1.75 8.59 0.08
C ASP A 42 -2.58 7.89 1.18
N MET A 43 -1.95 7.39 2.24
CA MET A 43 -2.61 6.68 3.35
C MET A 43 -1.77 6.73 4.63
N ASN A 44 -2.42 6.48 5.77
CA ASN A 44 -1.83 6.47 7.11
C ASN A 44 -1.59 5.05 7.64
N PHE A 45 -1.31 4.10 6.75
CA PHE A 45 -1.22 2.67 7.09
C PHE A 45 -0.21 2.40 8.22
N LEU A 46 1.02 2.90 8.07
CA LEU A 46 2.09 2.60 9.03
C LEU A 46 1.77 3.12 10.43
N SER A 47 1.28 4.35 10.54
CA SER A 47 0.92 4.94 11.83
C SER A 47 -0.22 4.22 12.55
N ILE A 48 -1.03 3.43 11.84
CA ILE A 48 -2.18 2.73 12.42
C ILE A 48 -1.80 1.32 12.85
N PHE A 49 -0.94 0.63 12.10
CA PHE A 49 -0.66 -0.79 12.30
C PHE A 49 0.74 -1.10 12.82
N GLU A 50 1.64 -0.12 12.85
CA GLU A 50 2.95 -0.32 13.48
C GLU A 50 2.78 -0.45 15.00
N SER A 51 3.12 -1.63 15.51
CA SER A 51 3.21 -1.90 16.95
C SER A 51 4.52 -2.60 17.24
N HIS A 52 5.41 -1.93 17.97
CA HIS A 52 6.75 -2.45 18.32
C HIS A 52 7.58 -2.91 17.11
N GLY A 53 7.40 -2.28 15.95
CA GLY A 53 8.10 -2.64 14.71
C GLY A 53 7.51 -3.86 13.98
N LEU A 54 6.37 -4.38 14.45
CA LEU A 54 5.58 -5.40 13.77
C LEU A 54 4.33 -4.76 13.16
N PHE A 55 3.86 -5.30 12.05
CA PHE A 55 2.63 -4.88 11.39
C PHE A 55 1.65 -6.04 11.38
N SER A 56 0.59 -5.92 12.17
CA SER A 56 -0.50 -6.89 12.18
C SER A 56 -1.82 -6.18 11.89
N VAL A 57 -2.62 -6.80 11.04
CA VAL A 57 -3.91 -6.27 10.60
C VAL A 57 -4.97 -7.33 10.87
N ASP A 58 -5.91 -6.97 11.74
CA ASP A 58 -7.14 -7.72 11.95
C ASP A 58 -8.12 -7.41 10.81
N GLU A 59 -7.99 -8.16 9.71
CA GLU A 59 -8.85 -8.16 8.52
C GLU A 59 -8.88 -9.59 7.94
N GLU A 60 -9.88 -9.88 7.11
CA GLU A 60 -9.96 -11.16 6.40
C GLU A 60 -8.90 -11.20 5.27
N PRO A 61 -8.26 -12.37 4.99
CA PRO A 61 -7.23 -12.48 3.97
C PRO A 61 -7.66 -12.05 2.57
N ASP A 62 -8.93 -12.26 2.20
CA ASP A 62 -9.47 -11.86 0.90
C ASP A 62 -9.63 -10.34 0.74
N VAL A 63 -10.01 -9.64 1.80
CA VAL A 63 -10.02 -8.17 1.86
C VAL A 63 -8.60 -7.63 1.71
N PHE A 64 -7.65 -8.25 2.41
CA PHE A 64 -6.26 -7.79 2.35
C PHE A 64 -5.58 -8.15 1.03
N ASP A 65 -5.90 -9.28 0.42
CA ASP A 65 -5.48 -9.65 -0.94
C ASP A 65 -5.94 -8.61 -1.96
N ALA A 66 -7.20 -8.18 -1.88
CA ALA A 66 -7.74 -7.15 -2.77
C ALA A 66 -7.04 -5.79 -2.54
N PHE A 67 -6.72 -5.45 -1.29
CA PHE A 67 -5.92 -4.26 -0.97
C PHE A 67 -4.51 -4.33 -1.57
N VAL A 68 -3.81 -5.46 -1.40
CA VAL A 68 -2.45 -5.66 -1.92
C VAL A 68 -2.47 -5.60 -3.44
N GLN A 69 -3.43 -6.24 -4.10
CA GLN A 69 -3.59 -6.13 -5.54
C GLN A 69 -3.78 -4.66 -5.97
N TRP A 70 -4.64 -3.92 -5.28
CA TRP A 70 -4.87 -2.50 -5.57
C TRP A 70 -3.61 -1.65 -5.37
N LEU A 71 -2.78 -1.93 -4.36
CA LEU A 71 -1.53 -1.19 -4.12
C LEU A 71 -0.60 -1.24 -5.34
N TYR A 72 -0.49 -2.41 -5.97
CA TYR A 72 0.39 -2.64 -7.12
C TYR A 72 -0.24 -2.28 -8.46
N ALA A 73 -1.50 -2.65 -8.69
CA ALA A 73 -2.15 -2.49 -9.98
C ALA A 73 -2.87 -1.14 -10.12
N ARG A 74 -3.49 -0.66 -9.04
CA ARG A 74 -4.47 0.45 -8.94
C ARG A 74 -5.92 0.14 -9.35
N PRO A 75 -6.22 -0.73 -10.34
CA PRO A 75 -7.53 -1.35 -10.46
C PRO A 75 -7.68 -2.61 -9.59
N LEU A 76 -8.93 -2.99 -9.31
CA LEU A 76 -9.29 -4.30 -8.78
C LEU A 76 -9.39 -5.29 -9.95
N ILE A 77 -8.31 -6.06 -10.19
CA ILE A 77 -8.23 -6.97 -11.34
C ILE A 77 -8.97 -8.27 -11.06
N LYS A 78 -8.80 -8.81 -9.85
CA LYS A 78 -9.65 -9.90 -9.37
C LYS A 78 -10.93 -9.23 -8.90
N GLU A 79 -12.05 -9.55 -9.51
CA GLU A 79 -13.37 -9.01 -9.14
C GLU A 79 -13.73 -9.53 -7.74
N PRO A 80 -13.58 -8.73 -6.66
CA PRO A 80 -13.98 -9.20 -5.33
C PRO A 80 -15.50 -9.35 -5.26
N SER A 81 -15.99 -10.19 -4.35
CA SER A 81 -17.41 -10.17 -4.01
C SER A 81 -17.82 -8.78 -3.51
N ILE A 82 -19.09 -8.40 -3.63
CA ILE A 82 -19.57 -7.10 -3.14
C ILE A 82 -19.36 -6.95 -1.62
N GLU A 83 -19.45 -8.05 -0.87
CA GLU A 83 -19.14 -8.05 0.55
C GLU A 83 -17.67 -7.67 0.81
N VAL A 84 -16.73 -8.32 0.12
CA VAL A 84 -15.28 -8.01 0.22
C VAL A 84 -15.00 -6.57 -0.23
N ALA A 85 -15.66 -6.09 -1.29
CA ALA A 85 -15.54 -4.72 -1.73
C ALA A 85 -15.99 -3.72 -0.64
N LEU A 86 -17.12 -3.96 0.02
CA LEU A 86 -17.60 -3.08 1.11
C LEU A 86 -16.66 -3.10 2.34
N LYS A 87 -16.12 -4.28 2.69
CA LYS A 87 -15.09 -4.40 3.74
C LYS A 87 -13.82 -3.64 3.33
N LEU A 88 -13.37 -3.77 2.09
CA LEU A 88 -12.22 -3.04 1.55
C LEU A 88 -12.42 -1.52 1.55
N TRP A 89 -13.64 -1.04 1.27
CA TRP A 89 -13.98 0.38 1.38
C TRP A 89 -13.83 0.89 2.82
N THR A 90 -14.29 0.10 3.79
CA THR A 90 -14.21 0.40 5.23
C THR A 90 -12.75 0.36 5.71
N PHE A 91 -11.98 -0.63 5.23
CA PHE A 91 -10.54 -0.69 5.45
C PHE A 91 -9.84 0.57 4.92
N GLY A 92 -10.18 1.00 3.69
CA GLY A 92 -9.71 2.26 3.12
C GLY A 92 -10.05 3.49 3.97
N HIS A 93 -11.22 3.50 4.60
CA HIS A 93 -11.59 4.54 5.57
C HIS A 93 -10.66 4.55 6.78
N ARG A 94 -10.45 3.37 7.40
CA ARG A 94 -9.59 3.15 8.57
C ARG A 94 -8.18 3.69 8.31
N ILE A 95 -7.59 3.42 7.15
CA ILE A 95 -6.26 3.92 6.76
C ILE A 95 -6.25 5.31 6.11
N SER A 96 -7.38 6.03 6.10
CA SER A 96 -7.53 7.35 5.46
C SER A 96 -7.16 7.39 3.96
N CYS A 97 -7.30 6.27 3.25
CA CYS A 97 -6.95 6.16 1.84
C CYS A 97 -8.14 6.44 0.92
N ARG A 98 -8.40 7.72 0.62
CA ARG A 98 -9.51 8.14 -0.26
C ARG A 98 -9.43 7.54 -1.66
N LYS A 99 -8.22 7.32 -2.20
CA LYS A 99 -8.04 6.74 -3.53
C LYS A 99 -8.54 5.30 -3.61
N LEU A 100 -8.31 4.52 -2.55
CA LEU A 100 -8.85 3.16 -2.46
C LEU A 100 -10.37 3.20 -2.37
N GLN A 101 -10.92 4.07 -1.51
CA GLN A 101 -12.37 4.22 -1.37
C GLN A 101 -13.05 4.56 -2.70
N ASN A 102 -12.50 5.52 -3.46
CA ASN A 102 -13.04 5.89 -4.76
C ASN A 102 -12.98 4.71 -5.75
N CYS A 103 -11.84 4.01 -5.84
CA CYS A 103 -11.70 2.85 -6.69
C CYS A 103 -12.72 1.74 -6.37
N VAL A 104 -13.00 1.52 -5.09
CA VAL A 104 -13.97 0.54 -4.65
C VAL A 104 -15.40 0.98 -4.97
N MET A 105 -15.72 2.27 -4.81
CA MET A 105 -17.04 2.80 -5.18
C MET A 105 -17.29 2.71 -6.68
N ASP A 106 -16.28 3.04 -7.50
CA ASP A 106 -16.35 2.90 -8.95
C ASP A 106 -16.62 1.43 -9.34
N TYR A 107 -15.90 0.49 -8.73
CA TYR A 107 -16.11 -0.95 -8.94
C TYR A 107 -17.54 -1.39 -8.57
N ILE A 108 -18.04 -0.99 -7.40
CA ILE A 108 -19.40 -1.34 -6.95
C ILE A 108 -20.45 -0.77 -7.90
N GLN A 109 -20.27 0.48 -8.35
CA GLN A 109 -21.17 1.12 -9.30
C GLN A 109 -21.21 0.35 -10.63
N ASP A 110 -20.04 0.02 -11.19
CA ASP A 110 -19.93 -0.72 -12.44
C ASP A 110 -20.57 -2.12 -12.33
N TYR A 111 -20.35 -2.83 -11.21
CA TYR A 111 -20.97 -4.12 -10.97
C TYR A 111 -22.49 -4.06 -11.14
N TYR A 112 -23.16 -3.09 -10.50
CA TYR A 112 -24.62 -2.96 -10.57
C TYR A 112 -25.16 -2.40 -11.90
N LEU A 113 -24.34 -1.66 -12.66
CA LEU A 113 -24.73 -1.15 -13.98
C LEU A 113 -24.63 -2.22 -15.06
N PHE A 114 -23.65 -3.11 -14.99
CA PHE A 114 -23.38 -4.11 -16.04
C PHE A 114 -23.91 -5.52 -15.73
N HIS A 115 -24.26 -5.83 -14.48
CA HIS A 115 -24.82 -7.13 -14.07
C HIS A 115 -26.33 -7.06 -13.75
N ARG A 116 -27.03 -6.05 -14.26
CA ARG A 116 -28.49 -5.97 -14.31
C ARG A 116 -29.01 -6.37 -15.68
#